data_AF-A0A9E5CYG9-F1
#
_entry.id   AF-A0A9E5CYG9-F1
#
_cell.length_a   1.000
_cell.length_b   1.000
_cell.length_c   1.000
_cell.angle_alpha   90.00
_cell.angle_beta   90.00
_cell.angle_gamma   90.00
#
_symmetry.space_group_name_H-M   'P 1'
#
loop_
_entity.id
_entity.type
_entity.pdbx_description
1 polymer ?
#
loop_
_entity_poly.entity_id
_entity_poly.type
_entity_poly.pdbx_seq_one_letter_code
_entity_poly.pdbx_strand_id
1 'polypeptide(L)'
;MSTPLSMQRIGDGLLLSVPEGGWNVVRPSLLQAIDERSAFFRGARVALQLADRSPIATELGGLRDALNKRQIALTEILTTS
;
A
#
# COMPACT_ATOMS: atom_id res chain seq x y z
N MET A 1 -7.05 2.60 15.35
CA MET A 1 -8.21 2.23 14.52
C MET A 1 -7.70 2.06 13.10
N SER A 2 -7.80 0.85 12.54
CA SER A 2 -7.29 0.54 11.21
C SER A 2 -8.09 1.35 10.18
N THR A 3 -7.41 2.22 9.43
CA THR A 3 -8.04 3.03 8.39
C THR A 3 -8.68 2.10 7.35
N PRO A 4 -9.92 2.34 6.89
CA PRO A 4 -10.56 1.46 5.91
C PRO A 4 -9.84 1.57 4.57
N LEU A 5 -8.99 0.58 4.28
CA LEU A 5 -8.33 0.43 3.00
C LEU A 5 -9.28 -0.28 2.04
N SER A 6 -9.55 0.34 0.90
CA SER A 6 -10.29 -0.32 -0.18
C SER A 6 -9.32 -1.23 -0.95
N MET A 7 -9.72 -2.49 -1.16
CA MET A 7 -8.92 -3.47 -1.87
C MET A 7 -9.70 -3.98 -3.07
N GLN A 8 -9.10 -3.91 -4.25
CA GLN A 8 -9.70 -4.40 -5.48
C GLN A 8 -8.71 -5.32 -6.19
N ARG A 9 -9.18 -6.44 -6.77
CA ARG A 9 -8.34 -7.29 -7.62
C ARG A 9 -8.29 -6.70 -9.03
N ILE A 10 -7.10 -6.54 -9.59
CA ILE A 10 -6.86 -5.97 -10.92
C ILE A 10 -5.91 -6.88 -11.71
N GLY A 11 -6.41 -7.52 -12.78
CA GLY A 11 -5.62 -8.50 -13.54
C GLY A 11 -4.92 -9.52 -12.63
N ASP A 12 -3.58 -9.54 -12.68
CA ASP A 12 -2.71 -10.41 -11.88
C ASP A 12 -2.25 -9.81 -10.53
N GLY A 13 -2.88 -8.72 -10.08
CA GLY A 13 -2.49 -7.98 -8.89
C GLY A 13 -3.66 -7.48 -8.04
N LEU A 14 -3.31 -6.68 -7.04
CA LEU A 14 -4.22 -6.04 -6.10
C LEU A 14 -4.01 -4.53 -6.14
N LEU A 15 -5.08 -3.78 -6.31
CA LEU A 15 -5.11 -2.35 -6.10
C LEU A 15 -5.50 -2.08 -4.66
N LEU A 16 -4.62 -1.39 -3.94
CA LEU A 16 -4.88 -0.87 -2.61
C LEU A 16 -5.12 0.62 -2.72
N SER A 17 -6.35 1.06 -2.47
CA SER A 17 -6.69 2.48 -2.42
C SER A 17 -6.62 2.96 -0.99
N VAL A 18 -5.72 3.90 -0.77
CA VAL A 18 -5.43 4.49 0.52
C VAL A 18 -6.20 5.80 0.64
N PRO A 19 -7.01 5.99 1.69
CA PRO A 19 -7.75 7.22 1.87
C PRO A 19 -6.83 8.39 2.23
N GLU A 20 -7.36 9.61 2.12
CA GLU A 20 -6.65 10.82 2.49
C GLU A 20 -6.12 10.79 3.94
N GLY A 21 -4.89 11.25 4.12
CA GLY A 21 -4.25 11.30 5.43
C GLY A 21 -2.76 11.64 5.35
N GLY A 22 -2.17 11.99 6.49
CA GLY A 22 -0.73 12.17 6.58
C GLY A 22 0.01 10.85 6.39
N TRP A 23 1.11 10.85 5.62
CA TRP A 23 1.88 9.63 5.33
C TRP A 23 2.38 8.91 6.60
N ASN A 24 2.70 9.69 7.64
CA ASN A 24 3.07 9.21 8.97
C ASN A 24 1.99 8.38 9.67
N VAL A 25 0.71 8.56 9.31
CA VAL A 25 -0.43 7.78 9.81
C VAL A 25 -0.79 6.68 8.82
N VAL A 26 -0.80 7.01 7.53
CA VAL A 26 -1.20 6.13 6.44
C VAL A 26 -0.29 4.91 6.32
N ARG A 27 1.04 5.12 6.31
CA ARG A 27 2.03 4.04 6.13
C ARG A 27 1.93 2.97 7.22
N PRO A 28 1.94 3.29 8.52
CA PRO A 28 1.83 2.26 9.55
C PRO A 28 0.47 1.54 9.50
N SER A 29 -0.63 2.26 9.26
CA SER A 29 -1.96 1.64 9.10
C SER A 29 -2.02 0.67 7.92
N LEU A 30 -1.40 1.02 6.78
CA LEU A 30 -1.29 0.13 5.62
C LEU A 30 -0.51 -1.14 5.93
N LEU A 31 0.67 -0.99 6.54
CA LEU A 31 1.51 -2.14 6.91
C LEU A 31 0.82 -3.04 7.93
N GLN A 32 0.12 -2.45 8.91
CA GLN A 32 -0.68 -3.21 9.87
C GLN A 32 -1.76 -4.04 9.19
N ALA A 33 -2.55 -3.44 8.29
CA ALA A 33 -3.61 -4.16 7.58
C ALA A 33 -3.07 -5.29 6.68
N ILE A 34 -1.89 -5.10 6.09
CA ILE A 34 -1.19 -6.14 5.35
C ILE A 34 -0.73 -7.27 6.27
N ASP A 35 -0.17 -6.94 7.43
CA ASP A 35 0.31 -7.91 8.42
C ASP A 35 -0.83 -8.76 8.99
N GLU A 36 -1.97 -8.12 9.31
CA GLU A 36 -3.22 -8.78 9.74
C GLU A 36 -3.73 -9.80 8.71
N ARG A 37 -3.39 -9.62 7.43
CA ARG A 37 -3.82 -10.46 6.30
C ARG A 37 -2.64 -11.05 5.53
N SER A 38 -1.51 -11.28 6.21
CA SER A 38 -0.24 -11.62 5.56
C SER A 38 -0.29 -12.83 4.62
N ALA A 39 -1.09 -13.85 4.95
CA ALA A 39 -1.26 -15.03 4.10
C ALA A 39 -1.90 -14.70 2.74
N PHE A 40 -2.81 -13.73 2.69
CA PHE A 40 -3.46 -13.29 1.45
C PHE A 40 -2.52 -12.48 0.55
N PHE A 41 -1.63 -11.69 1.16
CA PHE A 41 -0.70 -10.82 0.45
C PHE A 41 0.61 -11.51 0.05
N ARG A 42 0.94 -12.67 0.62
CA ARG A 42 2.21 -13.36 0.32
C ARG A 42 2.33 -13.67 -1.18
N GLY A 43 3.39 -13.14 -1.81
CA GLY A 43 3.62 -13.29 -3.25
C GLY A 43 2.75 -12.39 -4.14
N ALA A 44 1.93 -11.51 -3.54
CA ALA A 44 1.05 -10.63 -4.30
C ALA A 44 1.82 -9.50 -4.97
N ARG A 45 1.30 -9.10 -6.14
CA ARG A 45 1.64 -7.83 -6.80
C ARG A 45 0.62 -6.79 -6.39
N VAL A 46 1.09 -5.67 -5.87
CA VAL A 46 0.25 -4.60 -5.34
C VAL A 46 0.51 -3.31 -6.11
N ALA A 47 -0.54 -2.73 -6.67
CA ALA A 47 -0.59 -1.35 -7.07
C ALA A 47 -1.17 -0.52 -5.92
N LEU A 48 -0.58 0.63 -5.64
CA LEU A 48 -1.01 1.51 -4.55
C LEU A 48 -1.63 2.76 -5.16
N GLN A 49 -2.89 3.04 -4.85
CA GLN A 49 -3.52 4.31 -5.18
C GLN A 49 -3.52 5.22 -3.95
N LEU A 50 -2.94 6.40 -4.12
CA LEU A 50 -2.84 7.45 -3.12
C LEU A 50 -3.74 8.61 -3.51
N ALA A 51 -4.47 9.15 -2.54
CA ALA A 51 -5.10 10.46 -2.68
C ALA A 51 -4.03 11.57 -2.71
N ASP A 52 -4.37 12.72 -3.28
CA ASP A 52 -3.53 13.80 -3.83
C ASP A 52 -2.40 14.41 -2.95
N ARG A 53 -2.11 13.85 -1.77
CA ARG A 53 -0.84 14.06 -1.06
C ARG A 53 0.19 13.03 -1.50
N SER A 54 0.95 13.37 -2.54
CA SER A 54 2.11 12.58 -2.96
C SER A 54 3.17 12.51 -1.84
N PRO A 55 3.54 11.31 -1.36
CA PRO A 55 4.68 11.12 -0.47
C PRO A 55 6.00 11.48 -1.18
N ILE A 56 7.02 11.87 -0.43
CA ILE A 56 8.34 12.13 -1.01
C ILE A 56 8.99 10.81 -1.47
N ALA A 57 9.89 10.86 -2.46
CA ALA A 57 10.54 9.65 -3.03
C ALA A 57 11.17 8.72 -1.96
N THR A 58 11.75 9.30 -0.89
CA THR A 58 12.32 8.56 0.24
C THR A 58 11.29 7.73 1.00
N GLU A 59 10.09 8.27 1.17
CA GLU A 59 8.98 7.62 1.87
C GLU A 59 8.47 6.40 1.10
N LEU A 60 8.41 6.50 -0.23
CA LEU A 60 8.05 5.41 -1.13
C LEU A 60 9.11 4.30 -1.15
N GLY A 61 10.40 4.67 -1.14
CA GLY A 61 11.50 3.71 -1.02
C GLY A 61 11.37 2.86 0.24
N GLY A 62 11.16 3.52 1.39
CA GLY A 62 10.96 2.83 2.66
C GLY A 62 9.70 1.96 2.72
N LEU A 63 8.63 2.31 1.99
CA LEU A 63 7.45 1.44 1.86
C LEU A 63 7.77 0.21 1.01
N ARG A 64 8.44 0.39 -0.14
CA ARG A 64 8.81 -0.72 -1.02
C ARG A 64 9.67 -1.76 -0.30
N ASP A 65 10.64 -1.33 0.49
CA ASP A 65 11.47 -2.24 1.28
C ASP A 65 10.66 -3.00 2.34
N ALA A 66 9.70 -2.34 2.98
CA ALA A 66 8.83 -2.97 3.97
C ALA A 66 7.91 -4.03 3.32
N LEU A 67 7.40 -3.78 2.12
CA LEU A 67 6.59 -4.72 1.35
C LEU A 67 7.43 -5.91 0.84
N ASN A 68 8.63 -5.66 0.34
CA ASN A 68 9.55 -6.71 -0.12
C ASN A 68 9.92 -7.69 1.01
N LYS A 69 10.13 -7.19 2.24
CA LYS A 69 10.36 -8.05 3.43
C LYS A 69 9.19 -8.99 3.72
N ARG A 70 7.99 -8.66 3.26
CA ARG A 70 6.75 -9.47 3.37
C ARG A 70 6.47 -10.30 2.11
N GLN A 71 7.42 -10.35 1.18
CA GLN A 71 7.27 -10.99 -0.14
C GLN A 71 6.14 -10.39 -0.97
N ILE A 72 5.91 -9.08 -0.86
CA ILE A 72 4.91 -8.33 -1.62
C ILE A 72 5.64 -7.41 -2.60
N ALA A 73 5.29 -7.48 -3.88
CA ALA A 73 5.87 -6.63 -4.91
C ALA A 73 5.00 -5.39 -5.13
N LEU A 74 5.54 -4.20 -4.83
CA LEU A 74 4.92 -2.93 -5.24
C LEU A 74 5.20 -2.70 -6.73
N THR A 75 4.15 -2.72 -7.55
CA THR A 75 4.27 -2.63 -9.02
C THR A 75 4.08 -1.21 -9.52
N GLU A 76 3.04 -0.53 -9.07
CA GLU A 76 2.64 0.78 -9.57
C GLU A 76 2.15 1.66 -8.42
N ILE A 77 2.36 2.97 -8.57
CA ILE A 77 1.82 3.98 -7.67
C ILE A 77 0.95 4.90 -8.52
N LEU A 78 -0.33 4.94 -8.19
CA LEU A 78 -1.33 5.79 -8.84
C LEU A 78 -1.65 6.95 -7.90
N THR A 79 -1.71 8.15 -8.45
CA THR A 79 -2.17 9.34 -7.74
C THR A 79 -3.46 9.82 -8.38
N THR A 80 -4.51 9.95 -7.59
CA THR A 80 -5.72 10.66 -8.00
C THR A 80 -5.53 12.13 -7.67
N SER A 81 -5.49 12.97 -8.70
CA SER A 81 -5.61 14.43 -8.63
C SER A 81 -7.05 14.89 -8.72
#